data_AF-A0A382LFZ5-F1
#
_entry.id   AF-A0A382LFZ5-F1
#
_cell.length_a   1.000
_cell.length_b   1.000
_cell.length_c   1.000
_cell.angle_alpha   90.00
_cell.angle_beta   90.00
_cell.angle_gamma   90.00
#
_symmetry.space_group_name_H-M   'P 1'
#
loop_
_entity.id
_entity.type
_entity.pdbx_description
1 polymer ?
#
loop_
_entity_poly.entity_id
_entity_poly.type
_entity_poly.pdbx_seq_one_letter_code
_entity_poly.pdbx_strand_id
1 'polypeptide(L)'
;WKFRLPPLRTPSIDWSRDQKFWMGISFICGFTALAYEVLWTRLLVFSIASTVYSFSMMLTVFLLGIFLGSLILIPLASRIHNIRTILLMLQAGTGLYVIGSIYGLESILSAPWNGYNLTQPISAFLRYFKDSAGLMLIPTLFLGMCFPLLIKIASGGHQNVGKATGQIYSANTLGAILGSLCAGFLFLPNLGSQLSLTLVATLNLLTVVLLFRTGNYLTLSVRKGLTAVFAALILFVNMAIPGDLLNPFFMRDSAGKRNLKKLLYFEEGLSDTVAVFKDDYGVIDPTAKRLITNGVSMSASNLIATRYMKLFAHVPILLVDQPIDVLVVCFGTGQTTGAAGLHPRVKSVESLELSSSVINAGRVFADQNHQVLHNPKVNFVIQDGRNYLLTTHKRYDVITS
;
A
#
# COMPACT_ATOMS: atom_id res chain seq x y z
N TRP A 1 -41.29 -29.02 8.75
CA TRP A 1 -40.10 -29.08 9.62
C TRP A 1 -39.69 -27.66 9.99
N LYS A 2 -39.84 -27.24 11.26
CA LYS A 2 -39.36 -25.92 11.71
C LYS A 2 -37.88 -26.06 12.09
N PHE A 3 -37.00 -25.59 11.22
CA PHE A 3 -35.55 -25.50 11.49
C PHE A 3 -35.36 -24.49 12.63
N ARG A 4 -35.26 -24.96 13.88
CA ARG A 4 -34.83 -24.12 15.01
C ARG A 4 -33.31 -24.14 15.02
N LEU A 5 -32.70 -22.99 14.70
CA LEU A 5 -31.27 -22.81 14.90
C LEU A 5 -30.93 -23.12 16.37
N PRO A 6 -29.86 -23.88 16.63
CA PRO A 6 -29.43 -24.13 18.00
C PRO A 6 -29.16 -22.78 18.70
N PRO A 7 -29.46 -22.67 20.01
CA PRO A 7 -29.21 -21.44 20.73
C PRO A 7 -27.72 -21.08 20.64
N LEU A 8 -27.44 -19.87 20.16
CA LEU A 8 -26.10 -19.30 20.16
C LEU A 8 -25.60 -19.20 21.60
N ARG A 9 -24.87 -20.22 22.06
CA ARG A 9 -24.13 -20.14 23.32
C ARG A 9 -22.92 -19.26 23.06
N THR A 10 -22.91 -18.05 23.62
CA THR A 10 -21.70 -17.25 23.72
C THR A 10 -20.69 -18.06 24.53
N PRO A 11 -19.54 -18.46 23.97
CA PRO A 11 -18.56 -19.21 24.73
C PRO A 11 -18.14 -18.36 25.93
N SER A 12 -18.21 -18.91 27.15
CA SER A 12 -17.63 -18.29 28.32
C SER A 12 -16.12 -18.42 28.19
N ILE A 13 -15.49 -17.34 27.76
CA ILE A 13 -14.06 -17.27 27.56
C ILE A 13 -13.41 -16.85 28.88
N ASP A 14 -13.00 -17.83 29.68
CA ASP A 14 -12.20 -17.56 30.87
C ASP A 14 -10.72 -17.81 30.53
N TRP A 15 -9.97 -16.73 30.34
CA TRP A 15 -8.55 -16.78 29.97
C TRP A 15 -7.68 -16.50 31.19
N SER A 16 -6.67 -17.35 31.40
CA SER A 16 -5.59 -17.05 32.34
C SER A 16 -4.82 -15.79 31.88
N ARG A 17 -4.12 -15.12 32.79
CA ARG A 17 -3.29 -13.95 32.45
C ARG A 17 -2.25 -14.28 31.35
N ASP A 18 -1.68 -15.47 31.40
CA ASP A 18 -0.71 -15.93 30.39
C ASP A 18 -1.36 -16.18 29.04
N GLN A 19 -2.56 -16.76 29.00
CA GLN A 19 -3.32 -16.92 27.75
C GLN A 19 -3.65 -15.57 27.11
N LYS A 20 -4.13 -14.60 27.91
CA LYS A 20 -4.38 -13.23 27.43
C LYS A 20 -3.14 -12.61 26.81
N PHE A 21 -1.98 -12.81 27.43
CA PHE A 21 -0.71 -12.33 26.91
C PHE A 21 -0.38 -12.94 25.54
N TRP A 22 -0.42 -14.26 25.39
CA TRP A 22 -0.12 -14.93 24.12
C TRP A 22 -1.13 -14.61 23.01
N MET A 23 -2.39 -14.39 23.37
CA MET A 23 -3.40 -13.90 22.44
C MET A 23 -3.13 -12.47 21.98
N GLY A 24 -2.67 -11.60 22.88
CA GLY A 24 -2.19 -10.26 22.50
C GLY A 24 -1.01 -10.31 21.52
N ILE A 25 -0.03 -11.19 21.77
CA ILE A 25 1.08 -11.41 20.83
C ILE A 25 0.58 -11.94 19.48
N SER A 26 -0.37 -12.88 19.50
CA SER A 26 -0.99 -13.41 18.28
C SER A 26 -1.74 -12.34 17.50
N PHE A 27 -2.46 -11.45 18.20
CA PHE A 27 -3.14 -10.32 17.60
C PHE A 27 -2.13 -9.38 16.92
N ILE A 28 -1.05 -9.02 17.60
CA ILE A 28 -0.01 -8.15 17.03
C ILE A 28 0.65 -8.82 15.81
N CYS A 29 0.92 -10.12 15.86
CA CYS A 29 1.48 -10.86 14.72
C CYS A 29 0.55 -10.83 13.51
N GLY A 30 -0.76 -11.02 13.71
CA GLY A 30 -1.74 -10.90 12.63
C GLY A 30 -1.85 -9.48 12.10
N PHE A 31 -1.88 -8.49 13.00
CA PHE A 31 -1.91 -7.07 12.66
C PHE A 31 -0.70 -6.67 11.80
N THR A 32 0.51 -7.00 12.23
CA THR A 32 1.73 -6.63 11.49
C THR A 32 1.83 -7.38 10.17
N ALA A 33 1.44 -8.66 10.11
CA ALA A 33 1.44 -9.43 8.87
C ALA A 33 0.59 -8.78 7.77
N LEU A 34 -0.68 -8.48 8.06
CA LEU A 34 -1.58 -7.89 7.07
C LEU A 34 -1.34 -6.41 6.83
N ALA A 35 -0.87 -5.67 7.84
CA ALA A 35 -0.43 -4.28 7.63
C ALA A 35 0.76 -4.25 6.66
N TYR A 36 1.73 -5.16 6.82
CA TYR A 36 2.83 -5.27 5.87
C TYR A 36 2.40 -5.69 4.48
N GLU A 37 1.48 -6.65 4.35
CA GLU A 37 0.94 -7.04 3.05
C GLU A 37 0.39 -5.83 2.30
N VAL A 38 -0.47 -5.03 2.95
CA VAL A 38 -1.02 -3.79 2.37
C VAL A 38 0.08 -2.79 2.01
N LEU A 39 1.02 -2.51 2.91
CA LEU A 39 2.09 -1.54 2.66
C LEU A 39 3.07 -1.99 1.56
N TRP A 40 3.41 -3.27 1.49
CA TRP A 40 4.27 -3.81 0.44
C TRP A 40 3.56 -3.88 -0.91
N THR A 41 2.25 -4.14 -0.95
CA THR A 41 1.49 -4.03 -2.21
C THR A 41 1.64 -2.65 -2.81
N ARG A 42 1.58 -1.60 -1.97
CA ARG A 42 1.76 -0.21 -2.40
C ARG A 42 3.14 0.05 -3.00
N LEU A 43 4.20 -0.45 -2.37
CA LEU A 43 5.56 -0.30 -2.88
C LEU A 43 5.80 -1.11 -4.16
N LEU A 44 5.22 -2.30 -4.28
CA LEU A 44 5.40 -3.15 -5.45
C LEU A 44 4.84 -2.54 -6.73
N VAL A 45 3.81 -1.69 -6.67
CA VAL A 45 3.26 -1.02 -7.86
C VAL A 45 4.32 -0.18 -8.59
N PHE A 46 5.30 0.36 -7.86
CA PHE A 46 6.40 1.14 -8.45
C PHE A 46 7.48 0.28 -9.13
N SER A 47 7.52 -1.02 -8.85
CA SER A 47 8.44 -1.98 -9.49
C SER A 47 7.74 -2.73 -10.61
N ILE A 48 6.47 -3.09 -10.37
CA ILE A 48 5.62 -3.90 -11.20
C ILE A 48 4.38 -3.06 -11.47
N ALA A 49 4.19 -2.58 -12.70
CA ALA A 49 3.01 -1.80 -13.08
C ALA A 49 1.70 -2.41 -12.54
N SER A 50 0.67 -1.60 -12.29
CA SER A 50 -0.59 -2.04 -11.68
C SER A 50 -1.35 -3.06 -12.55
N THR A 51 -1.00 -4.35 -12.43
CA THR A 51 -1.60 -5.45 -13.17
C THR A 51 -2.14 -6.51 -12.21
N VAL A 52 -3.09 -7.32 -12.70
CA VAL A 52 -3.63 -8.48 -11.97
C VAL A 52 -2.52 -9.49 -11.63
N TYR A 53 -1.46 -9.55 -12.44
CA TYR A 53 -0.31 -10.41 -12.22
C TYR A 53 0.55 -9.92 -11.05
N SER A 54 0.71 -8.61 -10.85
CA SER A 54 1.47 -8.03 -9.75
C SER A 54 0.88 -8.44 -8.40
N PHE A 55 -0.45 -8.32 -8.28
CA PHE A 55 -1.17 -8.72 -7.08
C PHE A 55 -1.09 -10.24 -6.83
N SER A 56 -1.31 -11.04 -7.87
CA SER A 56 -1.21 -12.51 -7.77
C SER A 56 0.19 -12.98 -7.36
N MET A 57 1.26 -12.34 -7.86
CA MET A 57 2.64 -12.67 -7.52
C MET A 57 2.99 -12.31 -6.08
N MET A 58 2.59 -11.12 -5.64
CA MET A 58 2.72 -10.69 -4.25
C MET A 58 2.08 -11.70 -3.31
N LEU A 59 0.80 -12.03 -3.55
CA LEU A 59 0.06 -12.97 -2.72
C LEU A 59 0.72 -14.36 -2.72
N THR A 60 1.18 -14.83 -3.88
CA THR A 60 1.89 -16.11 -4.01
C THR A 60 3.14 -16.14 -3.14
N VAL A 61 3.98 -15.11 -3.21
CA VAL A 61 5.22 -15.05 -2.40
C VAL A 61 4.89 -14.94 -0.91
N PHE A 62 3.88 -14.16 -0.54
CA PHE A 62 3.45 -14.00 0.85
C PHE A 62 2.97 -15.32 1.45
N LEU A 63 2.08 -16.03 0.74
CA LEU A 63 1.58 -17.34 1.16
C LEU A 63 2.69 -18.41 1.16
N LEU A 64 3.57 -18.38 0.15
CA LEU A 64 4.73 -19.28 0.09
C LEU A 64 5.65 -19.06 1.29
N GLY A 65 5.90 -17.81 1.68
CA GLY A 65 6.69 -17.48 2.87
C GLY A 65 6.06 -18.02 4.16
N ILE A 66 4.75 -17.82 4.35
CA ILE A 66 4.05 -18.37 5.53
C ILE A 66 4.11 -19.90 5.54
N PHE A 67 3.89 -20.53 4.40
CA PHE A 67 3.95 -21.98 4.22
C PHE A 67 5.35 -22.53 4.54
N LEU A 68 6.38 -21.99 3.89
CA LEU A 68 7.77 -22.41 4.10
C LEU A 68 8.23 -22.14 5.54
N GLY A 69 7.82 -21.01 6.13
CA GLY A 69 8.12 -20.70 7.53
C GLY A 69 7.54 -21.74 8.48
N SER A 70 6.27 -22.10 8.26
CA SER A 70 5.60 -23.15 9.04
C SER A 70 6.27 -24.53 8.85
N LEU A 71 6.71 -24.85 7.63
CA LEU A 71 7.41 -26.11 7.33
C LEU A 71 8.79 -26.20 7.99
N ILE A 72 9.59 -25.14 7.92
CA ILE A 72 10.94 -25.09 8.54
C ILE A 72 10.86 -25.33 10.05
N LEU A 73 9.76 -24.92 10.67
CA LEU A 73 9.55 -25.12 12.08
C LEU A 73 9.35 -26.59 12.46
N ILE A 74 8.84 -27.45 11.57
CA ILE A 74 8.56 -28.87 11.86
C ILE A 74 9.81 -29.61 12.39
N PRO A 75 10.94 -29.66 11.67
CA PRO A 75 12.15 -30.32 12.18
C PRO A 75 12.80 -29.56 13.35
N LEU A 76 12.58 -28.24 13.43
CA LEU A 76 13.16 -27.40 14.49
C LEU A 76 12.38 -27.49 15.80
N ALA A 77 11.09 -27.83 15.76
CA ALA A 77 10.18 -27.79 16.89
C ALA A 77 10.61 -28.70 18.05
N SER A 78 11.30 -29.81 17.76
CA SER A 78 11.86 -30.72 18.77
C SER A 78 13.11 -30.16 19.45
N ARG A 79 13.85 -29.26 18.79
CA ARG A 79 15.07 -28.63 19.31
C ARG A 79 14.79 -27.33 20.07
N ILE A 80 13.60 -26.75 19.92
CA ILE A 80 13.22 -25.49 20.56
C ILE A 80 12.84 -25.73 22.02
N HIS A 81 13.75 -25.38 22.91
CA HIS A 81 13.54 -25.45 24.37
C HIS A 81 12.83 -24.20 24.90
N ASN A 82 13.11 -23.02 24.33
CA ASN A 82 12.51 -21.75 24.76
C ASN A 82 11.81 -21.05 23.60
N ILE A 83 10.51 -21.30 23.46
CA ILE A 83 9.68 -20.75 22.38
C ILE A 83 9.64 -19.22 22.44
N ARG A 84 9.64 -18.63 23.64
CA ARG A 84 9.63 -17.17 23.81
C ARG A 84 10.87 -16.52 23.19
N THR A 85 12.05 -17.13 23.34
CA THR A 85 13.29 -16.63 22.73
C THR A 85 13.22 -16.69 21.20
N ILE A 86 12.66 -17.77 20.64
CA ILE A 86 12.50 -17.89 19.19
C ILE A 86 11.51 -16.84 18.68
N LEU A 87 10.36 -16.66 19.32
CA LEU A 87 9.42 -15.60 18.97
C LEU A 87 10.07 -14.21 19.02
N LEU A 88 10.89 -13.95 20.04
CA LEU A 88 11.66 -12.70 20.13
C LEU A 88 12.59 -12.53 18.92
N MET A 89 13.36 -13.57 18.56
CA MET A 89 14.27 -13.52 17.41
C MET A 89 13.52 -13.30 16.09
N LEU A 90 12.37 -13.96 15.90
CA LEU A 90 11.55 -13.82 14.70
C LEU A 90 10.98 -12.39 14.58
N GLN A 91 10.43 -11.85 15.67
CA GLN A 91 9.89 -10.48 15.69
C GLN A 91 10.99 -9.42 15.49
N ALA A 92 12.17 -9.62 16.09
CA ALA A 92 13.33 -8.77 15.87
C ALA A 92 13.80 -8.84 14.41
N GLY A 93 13.90 -10.04 13.86
CA GLY A 93 14.26 -10.28 12.47
C GLY A 93 13.32 -9.59 11.50
N THR A 94 12.01 -9.68 11.71
CA THR A 94 11.00 -8.99 10.90
C THR A 94 11.16 -7.47 10.98
N GLY A 95 11.22 -6.89 12.18
CA GLY A 95 11.33 -5.45 12.35
C GLY A 95 12.62 -4.87 11.76
N LEU A 96 13.76 -5.52 12.04
CA LEU A 96 15.07 -5.10 11.52
C LEU A 96 15.16 -5.25 10.01
N TYR A 97 14.63 -6.35 9.45
CA TYR A 97 14.60 -6.55 8.02
C TYR A 97 13.78 -5.47 7.32
N VAL A 98 12.60 -5.13 7.85
CA VAL A 98 11.77 -4.07 7.27
C VAL A 98 12.49 -2.72 7.30
N ILE A 99 13.08 -2.34 8.43
CA ILE A 99 13.86 -1.09 8.52
C ILE A 99 15.02 -1.12 7.53
N GLY A 100 15.78 -2.22 7.46
CA GLY A 100 16.87 -2.38 6.49
C GLY A 100 16.38 -2.33 5.03
N SER A 101 15.20 -2.88 4.74
CA SER A 101 14.61 -2.87 3.40
C SER A 101 14.27 -1.46 2.91
N ILE A 102 13.94 -0.52 3.82
CA ILE A 102 13.70 0.88 3.47
C ILE A 102 14.98 1.53 2.92
N TYR A 103 16.13 1.29 3.55
CA TYR A 103 17.43 1.79 3.06
C TYR A 103 17.88 1.11 1.77
N GLY A 104 17.55 -0.19 1.61
CA GLY A 104 17.93 -1.00 0.46
C GLY A 104 16.91 -1.03 -0.68
N LEU A 105 15.82 -0.25 -0.60
CA LEU A 105 14.65 -0.48 -1.46
C LEU A 105 14.97 -0.34 -2.95
N GLU A 106 15.82 0.62 -3.33
CA GLU A 106 16.25 0.79 -4.72
C GLU A 106 17.04 -0.39 -5.29
N SER A 107 17.69 -1.17 -4.43
CA SER A 107 18.46 -2.37 -4.79
C SER A 107 17.59 -3.63 -4.78
N ILE A 108 16.58 -3.68 -3.91
CA ILE A 108 15.62 -4.78 -3.81
C ILE A 108 14.65 -4.73 -4.98
N LEU A 109 14.06 -3.55 -5.23
CA LEU A 109 13.05 -3.35 -6.24
C LEU A 109 13.65 -2.77 -7.52
N SER A 110 13.40 -3.49 -8.60
CA SER A 110 13.88 -3.11 -9.91
C SER A 110 13.10 -1.91 -10.47
N ALA A 111 13.71 -1.11 -11.36
CA ALA A 111 13.00 0.02 -11.97
C ALA A 111 11.79 -0.47 -12.78
N PRO A 112 10.66 0.27 -12.80
CA PRO A 112 9.44 -0.18 -13.46
C PRO A 112 9.71 -0.57 -14.91
N TRP A 113 9.42 -1.82 -15.24
CA TRP A 113 9.61 -2.34 -16.60
C TRP A 113 8.54 -1.77 -17.52
N ASN A 114 8.91 -1.35 -18.72
CA ASN A 114 7.94 -0.94 -19.73
C ASN A 114 7.19 -2.20 -20.22
N GLY A 115 6.03 -2.47 -19.60
CA GLY A 115 5.25 -3.72 -19.68
C GLY A 115 4.75 -4.15 -21.06
N TYR A 116 5.10 -3.43 -22.12
CA TYR A 116 4.74 -3.75 -23.50
C TYR A 116 5.76 -4.63 -24.22
N ASN A 117 6.90 -4.94 -23.59
CA ASN A 117 7.87 -5.87 -24.17
C ASN A 117 7.43 -7.33 -23.93
N LEU A 118 6.36 -7.75 -24.62
CA LEU A 118 5.83 -9.13 -24.67
C LEU A 118 6.83 -10.14 -25.25
N THR A 119 8.00 -9.67 -25.68
CA THR A 119 9.07 -10.44 -26.28
C THR A 119 9.76 -11.40 -25.30
N GLN A 120 9.69 -11.15 -23.98
CA GLN A 120 10.31 -12.01 -22.96
C GLN A 120 9.45 -12.19 -21.69
N PRO A 121 8.36 -12.97 -21.75
CA PRO A 121 7.45 -13.15 -20.61
C PRO A 121 8.10 -13.83 -19.40
N ILE A 122 9.04 -14.75 -19.64
CA ILE A 122 9.73 -15.49 -18.56
C ILE A 122 10.64 -14.56 -17.75
N SER A 123 11.38 -13.66 -18.41
CA SER A 123 12.28 -12.74 -17.71
C SER A 123 11.49 -11.72 -16.88
N ALA A 124 10.36 -11.24 -17.39
CA ALA A 124 9.44 -10.39 -16.64
C ALA A 124 8.89 -11.12 -15.40
N PHE A 125 8.42 -12.36 -15.55
CA PHE A 125 7.93 -13.18 -14.44
C PHE A 125 9.01 -13.38 -13.35
N LEU A 126 10.22 -13.78 -13.75
CA LEU A 126 11.33 -14.01 -12.81
C LEU A 126 11.75 -12.73 -12.10
N ARG A 127 11.73 -11.59 -12.79
CA ARG A 127 12.01 -10.27 -12.19
C ARG A 127 10.94 -9.92 -11.15
N TYR A 128 9.66 -10.09 -11.47
CA TYR A 128 8.56 -9.83 -10.54
C TYR A 128 8.58 -10.76 -9.33
N PHE A 129 8.91 -12.03 -9.53
CA PHE A 129 9.11 -12.98 -8.45
C PHE A 129 10.28 -12.57 -7.55
N LYS A 130 11.42 -12.21 -8.14
CA LYS A 130 12.61 -11.77 -7.43
C LYS A 130 12.33 -10.51 -6.60
N ASP A 131 11.70 -9.50 -7.19
CA ASP A 131 11.37 -8.24 -6.51
C ASP A 131 10.41 -8.49 -5.33
N SER A 132 9.37 -9.28 -5.55
CA SER A 132 8.41 -9.65 -4.51
C SER A 132 9.08 -10.47 -3.40
N ALA A 133 9.86 -11.49 -3.76
CA ALA A 133 10.59 -12.33 -2.80
C ALA A 133 11.62 -11.53 -2.01
N GLY A 134 12.37 -10.65 -2.68
CA GLY A 134 13.35 -9.77 -2.07
C GLY A 134 12.74 -8.74 -1.12
N LEU A 135 11.45 -8.43 -1.25
CA LEU A 135 10.76 -7.50 -0.36
C LEU A 135 10.10 -8.22 0.85
N MET A 136 9.48 -9.38 0.63
CA MET A 136 8.58 -9.97 1.64
C MET A 136 8.92 -11.40 2.09
N LEU A 137 9.75 -12.17 1.36
CA LEU A 137 9.90 -13.60 1.67
C LEU A 137 10.51 -13.84 3.06
N ILE A 138 11.57 -13.12 3.42
CA ILE A 138 12.21 -13.25 4.74
C ILE A 138 11.25 -12.92 5.89
N PRO A 139 10.57 -11.76 5.92
CA PRO A 139 9.66 -11.44 7.02
C PRO A 139 8.43 -12.35 7.04
N THR A 140 7.91 -12.80 5.88
CA THR A 140 6.79 -13.74 5.82
C THR A 140 7.16 -15.15 6.29
N LEU A 141 8.40 -15.60 6.07
CA LEU A 141 8.93 -16.81 6.69
C LEU A 141 8.89 -16.70 8.22
N PHE A 142 9.33 -15.57 8.78
CA PHE A 142 9.31 -15.36 10.23
C PHE A 142 7.89 -15.29 10.80
N LEU A 143 6.98 -14.59 10.12
CA LEU A 143 5.56 -14.54 10.49
C LEU A 143 4.91 -15.93 10.40
N GLY A 144 5.25 -16.72 9.38
CA GLY A 144 4.82 -18.11 9.23
C GLY A 144 5.29 -19.01 10.38
N MET A 145 6.51 -18.82 10.87
CA MET A 145 7.01 -19.55 12.04
C MET A 145 6.32 -19.14 13.35
N CYS A 146 5.88 -17.89 13.48
CA CYS A 146 5.26 -17.38 14.71
C CYS A 146 3.94 -18.10 15.03
N PHE A 147 3.13 -18.41 14.02
CA PHE A 147 1.78 -18.94 14.23
C PHE A 147 1.77 -20.34 14.90
N PRO A 148 2.48 -21.37 14.39
CA PRO A 148 2.51 -22.66 15.06
C PRO A 148 3.22 -22.64 16.42
N LEU A 149 4.20 -21.74 16.61
CA LEU A 149 4.85 -21.54 17.92
C LEU A 149 3.87 -21.04 18.98
N LEU A 150 3.00 -20.08 18.61
CA LEU A 150 1.96 -19.57 19.51
C LEU A 150 0.92 -20.64 19.85
N ILE A 151 0.53 -21.47 18.88
CA ILE A 151 -0.34 -22.63 19.14
C ILE A 151 0.32 -23.60 20.12
N LYS A 152 1.60 -23.92 19.92
CA LYS A 152 2.34 -24.84 20.80
C LYS A 152 2.43 -24.33 22.24
N ILE A 153 2.57 -23.01 22.45
CA ILE A 153 2.55 -22.42 23.79
C ILE A 153 1.14 -22.45 24.39
N ALA A 154 0.12 -22.06 23.61
CA ALA A 154 -1.24 -21.93 24.09
C ALA A 154 -1.92 -23.27 24.39
N SER A 155 -1.53 -24.34 23.68
CA SER A 155 -2.12 -25.67 23.87
C SER A 155 -1.66 -26.36 25.15
N GLY A 156 -0.46 -26.04 25.66
CA GLY A 156 0.09 -26.62 26.89
C GLY A 156 0.19 -28.16 26.88
N GLY A 157 0.07 -28.80 25.71
CA GLY A 157 -0.04 -30.26 25.55
C GLY A 157 -1.13 -30.69 24.56
N HIS A 158 -1.40 -32.01 24.49
CA HIS A 158 -2.30 -32.61 23.48
C HIS A 158 -3.80 -32.48 23.79
N GLN A 159 -4.19 -32.25 25.04
CA GLN A 159 -5.61 -32.35 25.46
C GLN A 159 -6.49 -31.14 25.04
N ASN A 160 -5.90 -29.99 24.70
CA ASN A 160 -6.64 -28.76 24.38
C ASN A 160 -6.23 -28.10 23.06
N VAL A 161 -5.61 -28.85 22.14
CA VAL A 161 -5.05 -28.30 20.89
C VAL A 161 -6.11 -27.59 20.06
N GLY A 162 -7.30 -28.17 19.87
CA GLY A 162 -8.36 -27.54 19.08
C GLY A 162 -8.83 -26.19 19.62
N LYS A 163 -9.05 -26.08 20.94
CA LYS A 163 -9.45 -24.83 21.60
C LYS A 163 -8.34 -23.77 21.51
N ALA A 164 -7.10 -24.16 21.79
CA ALA A 164 -5.95 -23.25 21.72
C ALA A 164 -5.71 -22.74 20.29
N THR A 165 -5.77 -23.63 19.29
CA THR A 165 -5.67 -23.27 17.88
C THR A 165 -6.77 -22.28 17.49
N GLY A 166 -8.03 -22.56 17.86
CA GLY A 166 -9.14 -21.66 17.56
C GLY A 166 -9.01 -20.27 18.20
N GLN A 167 -8.51 -20.19 19.44
CA GLN A 167 -8.31 -18.92 20.15
C GLN A 167 -7.14 -18.09 19.59
N ILE A 168 -6.00 -18.74 19.30
CA ILE A 168 -4.85 -18.08 18.69
C ILE A 168 -5.21 -17.63 17.27
N TYR A 169 -5.88 -18.49 16.50
CA TYR A 169 -6.35 -18.14 15.16
C TYR A 169 -7.34 -16.97 15.18
N SER A 170 -8.32 -16.96 16.08
CA SER A 170 -9.27 -15.84 16.16
C SER A 170 -8.61 -14.51 16.54
N ALA A 171 -7.68 -14.50 17.50
CA ALA A 171 -6.92 -13.31 17.85
C ALA A 171 -6.04 -12.83 16.68
N ASN A 172 -5.36 -13.75 15.99
CA ASN A 172 -4.57 -13.44 14.80
C ASN A 172 -5.43 -12.84 13.69
N THR A 173 -6.60 -13.44 13.41
CA THR A 173 -7.51 -12.97 12.36
C THR A 173 -8.10 -11.60 12.70
N LEU A 174 -8.49 -11.35 13.96
CA LEU A 174 -8.93 -10.02 14.38
C LEU A 174 -7.82 -8.97 14.23
N GLY A 175 -6.59 -9.34 14.61
CA GLY A 175 -5.41 -8.52 14.39
C GLY A 175 -5.21 -8.21 12.92
N ALA A 176 -5.27 -9.23 12.06
CA ALA A 176 -5.12 -9.14 10.63
C ALA A 176 -6.16 -8.21 9.97
N ILE A 177 -7.43 -8.31 10.36
CA ILE A 177 -8.51 -7.42 9.89
C ILE A 177 -8.21 -5.96 10.28
N LEU A 178 -7.86 -5.72 11.55
CA LEU A 178 -7.54 -4.37 12.00
C LEU A 178 -6.24 -3.85 11.38
N GLY A 179 -5.26 -4.72 11.15
CA GLY A 179 -3.99 -4.40 10.49
C GLY A 179 -4.19 -3.91 9.07
N SER A 180 -4.97 -4.64 8.27
CA SER A 180 -5.27 -4.23 6.89
C SER A 180 -6.08 -2.94 6.82
N LEU A 181 -7.09 -2.78 7.68
CA LEU A 181 -7.90 -1.56 7.75
C LEU A 181 -7.07 -0.34 8.19
N CYS A 182 -6.29 -0.47 9.26
CA CYS A 182 -5.42 0.61 9.74
C CYS A 182 -4.35 0.95 8.69
N ALA A 183 -3.72 -0.04 8.06
CA ALA A 183 -2.71 0.22 7.04
C ALA A 183 -3.29 0.98 5.82
N GLY A 184 -4.42 0.51 5.28
CA GLY A 184 -5.02 1.08 4.07
C GLY A 184 -5.70 2.44 4.29
N PHE A 185 -6.42 2.62 5.40
CA PHE A 185 -7.29 3.79 5.60
C PHE A 185 -6.75 4.81 6.61
N LEU A 186 -5.74 4.46 7.42
CA LEU A 186 -5.19 5.38 8.43
C LEU A 186 -3.70 5.64 8.22
N PHE A 187 -2.88 4.61 8.00
CA PHE A 187 -1.44 4.77 7.93
C PHE A 187 -1.02 5.35 6.59
N LEU A 188 -1.37 4.71 5.48
CA LEU A 188 -1.02 5.21 4.14
C LEU A 188 -1.45 6.66 3.88
N PRO A 189 -2.73 7.05 4.05
CA PRO A 189 -3.18 8.40 3.70
C PRO A 189 -2.63 9.49 4.60
N ASN A 190 -2.38 9.21 5.89
CA ASN A 190 -1.96 10.24 6.85
C ASN A 190 -0.45 10.29 7.08
N LEU A 191 0.24 9.15 6.96
CA LEU A 191 1.66 9.01 7.29
C LEU A 191 2.54 8.76 6.05
N GLY A 192 1.96 8.36 4.91
CA GLY A 192 2.70 7.90 3.74
C GLY A 192 3.33 6.51 3.95
N SER A 193 3.87 5.93 2.89
CA SER A 193 4.33 4.52 2.92
C SER A 193 5.52 4.31 3.85
N GLN A 194 6.46 5.26 3.90
CA GLN A 194 7.69 5.12 4.67
C GLN A 194 7.43 5.10 6.18
N LEU A 195 6.73 6.12 6.69
CA LEU A 195 6.45 6.23 8.12
C LEU A 195 5.52 5.12 8.58
N SER A 196 4.61 4.67 7.72
CA SER A 196 3.76 3.49 7.97
C SER A 196 4.58 2.22 8.17
N LEU A 197 5.55 1.94 7.28
CA LEU A 197 6.41 0.76 7.42
C LEU A 197 7.28 0.82 8.68
N THR A 198 7.85 1.99 8.97
CA THR A 198 8.64 2.22 10.18
C THR A 198 7.80 2.07 11.45
N LEU A 199 6.53 2.52 11.45
CA LEU A 199 5.61 2.35 12.56
C LEU A 199 5.29 0.86 12.80
N VAL A 200 4.96 0.10 11.74
CA VAL A 200 4.67 -1.33 11.87
C VAL A 200 5.92 -2.13 12.27
N ALA A 201 7.10 -1.75 11.77
CA ALA A 201 8.38 -2.31 12.23
C ALA A 201 8.66 -2.01 13.71
N THR A 202 8.32 -0.80 14.15
CA THR A 202 8.42 -0.42 15.56
C THR A 202 7.48 -1.25 16.43
N LEU A 203 6.27 -1.59 15.98
CA LEU A 203 5.39 -2.51 16.70
C LEU A 203 6.01 -3.91 16.90
N ASN A 204 6.72 -4.43 15.90
CA ASN A 204 7.46 -5.70 16.04
C ASN A 204 8.60 -5.56 17.06
N LEU A 205 9.36 -4.46 17.04
CA LEU A 205 10.44 -4.21 18.01
C LEU A 205 9.90 -3.96 19.44
N LEU A 206 8.74 -3.33 19.59
CA LEU A 206 8.08 -3.20 20.88
C LEU A 206 7.60 -4.57 21.39
N THR A 207 7.17 -5.45 20.49
CA THR A 207 6.84 -6.84 20.83
C THR A 207 8.07 -7.60 21.35
N VAL A 208 9.24 -7.36 20.76
CA VAL A 208 10.54 -7.87 21.27
C VAL A 208 10.80 -7.40 22.71
N VAL A 209 10.62 -6.10 22.98
CA VAL A 209 10.80 -5.53 24.31
C VAL A 209 9.81 -6.14 25.32
N LEU A 210 8.55 -6.36 24.93
CA LEU A 210 7.53 -6.99 25.76
C LEU A 210 7.86 -8.47 26.07
N LEU A 211 8.29 -9.24 25.07
CA LEU A 211 8.71 -10.63 25.24
C LEU A 211 9.96 -10.74 26.13
N PHE A 212 10.94 -9.85 25.94
CA PHE A 212 12.13 -9.78 26.79
C PHE A 212 11.77 -9.42 28.24
N ARG A 213 10.96 -8.37 28.43
CA ARG A 213 10.54 -7.88 29.75
C ARG A 213 9.72 -8.88 30.53
N THR A 214 9.01 -9.79 29.88
CA THR A 214 8.22 -10.82 30.58
C THR A 214 9.02 -12.11 30.79
N GLY A 215 10.17 -12.30 30.13
CA GLY A 215 11.06 -13.46 30.22
C GLY A 215 11.92 -13.55 31.48
N ASN A 216 12.24 -14.77 31.90
CA ASN A 216 13.06 -15.05 33.09
C ASN A 216 14.55 -15.27 32.76
N TYR A 217 15.11 -14.41 31.88
CA TYR A 217 16.49 -14.54 31.41
C TYR A 217 17.52 -13.92 32.36
N LEU A 218 17.13 -12.84 33.05
CA LEU A 218 17.98 -12.00 33.88
C LEU A 218 17.23 -11.58 35.15
N THR A 219 17.94 -11.02 36.13
CA THR A 219 17.34 -10.46 37.34
C THR A 219 16.38 -9.31 37.01
N LEU A 220 15.34 -9.14 37.83
CA LEU A 220 14.25 -8.20 37.58
C LEU A 220 14.73 -6.75 37.35
N SER A 221 15.72 -6.30 38.11
CA SER A 221 16.27 -4.95 38.04
C SER A 221 17.02 -4.71 36.73
N VAL A 222 17.86 -5.66 36.30
CA VAL A 222 18.60 -5.58 35.03
C VAL A 222 17.63 -5.57 33.85
N ARG A 223 16.60 -6.42 33.90
CA ARG A 223 15.56 -6.47 32.86
C ARG A 223 14.82 -5.14 32.72
N LYS A 224 14.46 -4.47 33.82
CA LYS A 224 13.83 -3.15 33.79
C LYS A 224 14.75 -2.09 33.17
N GLY A 225 16.03 -2.07 33.56
CA GLY A 225 17.02 -1.17 32.98
C GLY A 225 17.18 -1.37 31.47
N LEU A 226 17.41 -2.61 31.04
CA LEU A 226 17.55 -2.94 29.61
C LEU A 226 16.27 -2.68 28.80
N THR A 227 15.08 -2.85 29.40
CA THR A 227 13.81 -2.49 28.74
C THR A 227 13.78 -0.98 28.42
N ALA A 228 14.19 -0.14 29.37
CA ALA A 228 14.25 1.31 29.15
C ALA A 228 15.29 1.67 28.09
N VAL A 229 16.46 1.02 28.10
CA VAL A 229 17.50 1.20 27.08
C VAL A 229 17.00 0.80 25.69
N PHE A 230 16.37 -0.35 25.54
CA PHE A 230 15.83 -0.78 24.24
C PHE A 230 14.70 0.13 23.76
N ALA A 231 13.81 0.57 24.64
CA ALA A 231 12.77 1.53 24.27
C ALA A 231 13.36 2.88 23.82
N ALA A 232 14.37 3.39 24.54
CA ALA A 232 15.08 4.61 24.17
C ALA A 232 15.83 4.45 22.84
N LEU A 233 16.45 3.28 22.60
CA LEU A 233 17.13 2.98 21.34
C LEU A 233 16.14 2.93 20.17
N ILE A 234 15.00 2.27 20.34
CA ILE A 234 13.93 2.23 19.32
C ILE A 234 13.47 3.66 19.00
N LEU A 235 13.23 4.49 20.02
CA LEU A 235 12.83 5.89 19.83
C LEU A 235 13.92 6.68 19.09
N PHE A 236 15.19 6.55 19.51
CA PHE A 236 16.32 7.21 18.87
C PHE A 236 16.47 6.82 17.40
N VAL A 237 16.41 5.52 17.09
CA VAL A 237 16.49 5.03 15.71
C VAL A 237 15.32 5.56 14.88
N ASN A 238 14.09 5.55 15.42
CA ASN A 238 12.93 6.11 14.73
C ASN A 238 13.09 7.61 14.42
N MET A 239 13.66 8.39 15.34
CA MET A 239 13.94 9.81 15.13
C MET A 239 15.11 10.07 14.17
N ALA A 240 16.05 9.12 14.07
CA ALA A 240 17.22 9.22 13.20
C ALA A 240 16.96 8.79 11.75
N ILE A 241 15.87 8.06 11.47
CA ILE A 241 15.49 7.67 10.10
C ILE A 241 15.08 8.95 9.32
N PRO A 242 15.79 9.31 8.24
CA PRO A 242 15.40 10.45 7.40
C PRO A 242 14.00 10.25 6.83
N GLY A 243 13.14 11.28 6.85
CA GLY A 243 11.74 11.17 6.42
C GLY A 243 11.53 10.99 4.91
N ASP A 244 12.60 11.03 4.12
CA ASP A 244 12.60 11.12 2.66
C ASP A 244 13.34 9.97 1.96
N LEU A 245 13.65 8.88 2.67
CA LEU A 245 14.36 7.71 2.11
C LEU A 245 13.64 7.09 0.91
N LEU A 246 12.31 7.12 0.88
CA LEU A 246 11.52 6.60 -0.24
C LEU A 246 11.31 7.62 -1.37
N ASN A 247 11.65 8.90 -1.19
CA ASN A 247 11.48 9.91 -2.22
C ASN A 247 12.23 9.56 -3.52
N PRO A 248 13.52 9.16 -3.50
CA PRO A 248 14.22 8.72 -4.71
C PRO A 248 13.55 7.54 -5.40
N PHE A 249 12.98 6.61 -4.62
CA PHE A 249 12.28 5.43 -5.13
C PHE A 249 10.98 5.82 -5.86
N PHE A 250 10.15 6.67 -5.24
CA PHE A 250 8.90 7.14 -5.84
C PHE A 250 9.09 8.01 -7.08
N MET A 251 10.30 8.56 -7.26
CA MET A 251 10.64 9.44 -8.38
C MET A 251 11.31 8.71 -9.54
N ARG A 252 11.30 7.37 -9.51
CA ARG A 252 11.63 6.53 -10.67
C ARG A 252 10.42 6.46 -11.61
N ASP A 253 10.69 6.47 -12.90
CA ASP A 253 9.72 6.09 -13.92
C ASP A 253 10.30 5.01 -14.84
N SER A 254 9.50 4.54 -15.80
CA SER A 254 9.93 3.55 -16.81
C SER A 254 11.11 4.02 -17.68
N ALA A 255 11.47 5.31 -17.64
CA ALA A 255 12.59 5.90 -18.37
C ALA A 255 13.84 6.14 -17.49
N GLY A 256 13.76 5.95 -16.17
CA GLY A 256 14.90 5.97 -15.25
C GLY A 256 14.70 6.83 -14.00
N LYS A 257 15.82 7.29 -13.41
CA LYS A 257 15.80 8.20 -12.25
C LYS A 257 15.52 9.63 -12.73
N ARG A 258 14.42 10.25 -12.28
CA ARG A 258 14.15 11.66 -12.56
C ARG A 258 14.88 12.59 -11.59
N ASN A 259 15.16 13.80 -12.06
CA ASN A 259 15.80 14.83 -11.26
C ASN A 259 14.79 15.42 -10.26
N LEU A 260 15.00 15.14 -8.98
CA LEU A 260 14.26 15.71 -7.83
C LEU A 260 14.09 17.23 -7.92
N LYS A 261 15.08 17.96 -8.45
CA LYS A 261 15.02 19.43 -8.58
C LYS A 261 13.93 19.91 -9.55
N LYS A 262 13.38 19.02 -10.38
CA LYS A 262 12.30 19.33 -11.32
C LYS A 262 10.93 18.91 -10.79
N LEU A 263 10.82 18.40 -9.56
CA LEU A 263 9.55 18.04 -8.95
C LEU A 263 8.73 19.31 -8.64
N LEU A 264 7.50 19.35 -9.15
CA LEU A 264 6.53 20.43 -8.91
C LEU A 264 5.46 20.02 -7.91
N TYR A 265 5.16 18.73 -7.84
CA TYR A 265 4.09 18.19 -7.00
C TYR A 265 4.36 16.75 -6.60
N PHE A 266 4.01 16.39 -5.37
CA PHE A 266 4.03 15.02 -4.89
C PHE A 266 2.95 14.83 -3.82
N GLU A 267 2.17 13.76 -3.96
CA GLU A 267 1.14 13.37 -3.01
C GLU A 267 1.00 11.84 -2.99
N GLU A 268 1.05 11.24 -1.80
CA GLU A 268 0.65 9.85 -1.59
C GLU A 268 -0.83 9.80 -1.21
N GLY A 269 -1.69 9.51 -2.19
CA GLY A 269 -3.13 9.36 -2.00
C GLY A 269 -3.55 7.95 -1.58
N LEU A 270 -4.83 7.80 -1.24
CA LEU A 270 -5.46 6.54 -0.84
C LEU A 270 -5.26 5.41 -1.89
N SER A 271 -5.50 5.73 -3.16
CA SER A 271 -5.46 4.78 -4.27
C SER A 271 -4.12 4.74 -4.99
N ASP A 272 -3.41 5.86 -5.04
CA ASP A 272 -2.27 6.07 -5.93
C ASP A 272 -1.34 7.17 -5.42
N THR A 273 -0.09 7.13 -5.87
CA THR A 273 0.90 8.16 -5.59
C THR A 273 1.08 9.00 -6.84
N VAL A 274 0.86 10.30 -6.71
CA VAL A 274 0.87 11.25 -7.82
C VAL A 274 2.10 12.14 -7.71
N ALA A 275 2.82 12.28 -8.83
CA ALA A 275 3.94 13.19 -8.94
C ALA A 275 3.84 14.01 -10.23
N VAL A 276 4.19 15.29 -10.16
CA VAL A 276 4.30 16.17 -11.34
C VAL A 276 5.72 16.68 -11.44
N PHE A 277 6.34 16.49 -12.60
CA PHE A 277 7.68 17.00 -12.88
C PHE A 277 7.63 18.04 -13.98
N LYS A 278 8.49 19.06 -13.89
CA LYS A 278 8.88 19.86 -15.03
C LYS A 278 9.69 18.98 -15.96
N ASP A 279 9.24 18.85 -17.19
CA ASP A 279 9.92 18.09 -18.23
C ASP A 279 10.47 19.07 -19.28
N ASP A 280 11.61 18.73 -19.86
CA ASP A 280 12.26 19.58 -20.85
C ASP A 280 12.12 18.94 -22.21
N TYR A 281 11.13 19.38 -22.99
CA TYR A 281 10.89 18.94 -24.36
C TYR A 281 11.66 19.81 -25.37
N GLY A 282 12.81 20.34 -24.97
CA GLY A 282 13.65 21.20 -25.78
C GLY A 282 13.04 22.59 -25.97
N VAL A 283 13.53 23.31 -26.98
CA VAL A 283 13.19 24.72 -27.24
C VAL A 283 11.69 24.93 -27.50
N ILE A 284 10.99 23.89 -27.95
CA ILE A 284 9.58 23.97 -28.36
C ILE A 284 8.64 24.03 -27.14
N ASP A 285 8.95 23.31 -26.06
CA ASP A 285 8.09 23.21 -24.87
C ASP A 285 8.92 23.18 -23.56
N PRO A 286 9.64 24.28 -23.21
CA PRO A 286 10.53 24.33 -22.05
C PRO A 286 9.80 24.35 -20.69
N THR A 287 8.48 24.58 -20.73
CA THR A 287 7.60 24.63 -19.55
C THR A 287 6.68 23.43 -19.45
N ALA A 288 6.87 22.41 -20.30
CA ALA A 288 6.07 21.20 -20.24
C ALA A 288 6.22 20.51 -18.88
N LYS A 289 5.14 19.85 -18.48
CA LYS A 289 5.00 19.18 -17.20
C LYS A 289 4.51 17.78 -17.50
N ARG A 290 4.91 16.81 -16.68
CA ARG A 290 4.49 15.42 -16.81
C ARG A 290 3.82 14.95 -15.54
N LEU A 291 2.65 14.35 -15.69
CA LEU A 291 1.91 13.68 -14.64
C LEU A 291 2.31 12.21 -14.61
N ILE A 292 2.78 11.77 -13.45
CA ILE A 292 3.16 10.38 -13.17
C ILE A 292 2.27 9.88 -12.04
N THR A 293 1.70 8.69 -12.21
CA THR A 293 0.99 7.99 -11.14
C THR A 293 1.61 6.61 -10.93
N ASN A 294 1.90 6.26 -9.68
CA ASN A 294 2.53 4.99 -9.30
C ASN A 294 3.80 4.62 -10.11
N GLY A 295 4.63 5.61 -10.44
CA GLY A 295 5.86 5.40 -11.24
C GLY A 295 5.63 5.22 -12.74
N VAL A 296 4.39 5.37 -13.23
CA VAL A 296 4.04 5.29 -14.66
C VAL A 296 3.72 6.67 -15.21
N SER A 297 4.33 7.01 -16.35
CA SER A 297 4.05 8.25 -17.09
C SER A 297 2.64 8.18 -17.70
N MET A 298 1.69 8.94 -17.15
CA MET A 298 0.29 8.93 -17.61
C MET A 298 0.00 9.99 -18.66
N SER A 299 0.41 11.22 -18.42
CA SER A 299 0.09 12.35 -19.30
C SER A 299 1.13 13.46 -19.20
N ALA A 300 1.11 14.40 -20.13
CA ALA A 300 2.02 15.53 -20.18
C ALA A 300 1.32 16.78 -20.72
N SER A 301 1.96 17.94 -20.58
CA SER A 301 1.48 19.21 -21.11
C SER A 301 2.28 19.72 -22.31
N ASN A 302 3.06 18.85 -22.96
CA ASN A 302 3.73 19.19 -24.22
C ASN A 302 2.69 19.37 -25.36
N LEU A 303 3.13 19.95 -26.47
CA LEU A 303 2.26 20.29 -27.60
C LEU A 303 1.47 19.08 -28.12
N ILE A 304 2.13 17.93 -28.26
CA ILE A 304 1.51 16.70 -28.78
C ILE A 304 0.38 16.25 -27.85
N ALA A 305 0.65 16.22 -26.54
CA ALA A 305 -0.32 15.72 -25.56
C ALA A 305 -1.48 16.70 -25.39
N THR A 306 -1.16 17.99 -25.25
CA THR A 306 -2.14 19.08 -25.19
C THR A 306 -3.08 19.06 -26.39
N ARG A 307 -2.57 18.82 -27.60
CA ARG A 307 -3.38 18.80 -28.83
C ARG A 307 -4.46 17.72 -28.77
N TYR A 308 -4.10 16.46 -28.49
CA TYR A 308 -5.11 15.39 -28.51
C TYR A 308 -6.11 15.52 -27.35
N MET A 309 -5.67 15.93 -26.16
CA MET A 309 -6.56 16.09 -25.01
C MET A 309 -7.61 17.19 -25.25
N LYS A 310 -7.22 18.30 -25.87
CA LYS A 310 -8.18 19.35 -26.24
C LYS A 310 -9.15 18.87 -27.34
N LEU A 311 -8.67 18.06 -28.30
CA LEU A 311 -9.52 17.49 -29.34
C LEU A 311 -10.58 16.52 -28.78
N PHE A 312 -10.27 15.76 -27.71
CA PHE A 312 -11.24 14.91 -27.02
C PHE A 312 -12.43 15.69 -26.46
N ALA A 313 -12.29 16.99 -26.18
CA ALA A 313 -13.42 17.85 -25.83
C ALA A 313 -14.02 18.55 -27.05
N HIS A 314 -13.19 19.23 -27.86
CA HIS A 314 -13.69 20.08 -28.93
C HIS A 314 -14.44 19.32 -30.03
N VAL A 315 -13.92 18.17 -30.48
CA VAL A 315 -14.52 17.42 -31.59
C VAL A 315 -15.93 16.94 -31.26
N PRO A 316 -16.18 16.16 -30.19
CA PRO A 316 -17.53 15.67 -29.93
C PRO A 316 -18.52 16.80 -29.58
N ILE A 317 -18.08 17.85 -28.88
CA ILE A 317 -18.96 18.98 -28.51
C ILE A 317 -19.40 19.79 -29.73
N LEU A 318 -18.54 19.94 -30.74
CA LEU A 318 -18.89 20.67 -31.97
C LEU A 318 -19.81 19.88 -32.90
N LEU A 319 -19.82 18.55 -32.78
CA LEU A 319 -20.67 17.66 -33.59
C LEU A 319 -22.10 17.52 -33.05
N VAL A 320 -22.37 18.03 -31.85
CA VAL A 320 -23.69 17.96 -31.21
C VAL A 320 -24.37 19.34 -31.25
N ASP A 321 -25.66 19.36 -31.59
CA ASP A 321 -26.44 20.59 -31.73
C ASP A 321 -26.67 21.31 -30.39
N GLN A 322 -26.92 20.54 -29.33
CA GLN A 322 -27.19 21.06 -27.98
C GLN A 322 -26.31 20.34 -26.93
N PRO A 323 -25.00 20.65 -26.85
CA PRO A 323 -24.10 20.03 -25.88
C PRO A 323 -24.21 20.75 -24.52
N ILE A 324 -25.29 20.51 -23.77
CA ILE A 324 -25.59 21.22 -22.52
C ILE A 324 -24.86 20.57 -21.33
N ASP A 325 -24.95 19.24 -21.22
CA ASP A 325 -24.39 18.43 -20.16
C ASP A 325 -23.30 17.50 -20.71
N VAL A 326 -22.06 17.73 -20.29
CA VAL A 326 -20.88 16.98 -20.76
C VAL A 326 -20.29 16.15 -19.62
N LEU A 327 -19.98 14.88 -19.89
CA LEU A 327 -19.21 14.03 -18.99
C LEU A 327 -17.81 13.84 -19.54
N VAL A 328 -16.80 14.12 -18.71
CA VAL A 328 -15.40 13.80 -18.96
C VAL A 328 -14.97 12.73 -17.98
N VAL A 329 -14.62 11.55 -18.49
CA VAL A 329 -14.06 10.44 -17.72
C VAL A 329 -12.53 10.57 -17.71
N CYS A 330 -11.91 10.43 -16.54
CA CYS A 330 -10.49 10.65 -16.30
C CYS A 330 -10.10 12.14 -16.42
N PHE A 331 -9.74 12.75 -15.29
CA PHE A 331 -9.34 14.15 -15.25
C PHE A 331 -7.91 14.32 -15.78
N GLY A 332 -6.98 13.48 -15.32
CA GLY A 332 -5.56 13.55 -15.71
C GLY A 332 -4.94 14.94 -15.44
N THR A 333 -4.52 15.64 -16.50
CA THR A 333 -3.99 17.03 -16.38
C THR A 333 -5.08 18.11 -16.38
N GLY A 334 -6.34 17.72 -16.52
CA GLY A 334 -7.51 18.59 -16.58
C GLY A 334 -7.74 19.29 -17.92
N GLN A 335 -6.90 19.05 -18.93
CA GLN A 335 -6.98 19.76 -20.21
C GLN A 335 -8.26 19.47 -20.98
N THR A 336 -8.73 18.22 -20.99
CA THR A 336 -10.00 17.84 -21.64
C THR A 336 -11.18 18.51 -20.95
N THR A 337 -11.27 18.40 -19.61
CA THR A 337 -12.31 19.05 -18.80
C THR A 337 -12.29 20.58 -18.96
N GLY A 338 -11.11 21.18 -18.93
CA GLY A 338 -10.92 22.61 -19.13
C GLY A 338 -11.39 23.07 -20.50
N ALA A 339 -11.03 22.34 -21.56
CA ALA A 339 -11.47 22.62 -22.92
C ALA A 339 -12.99 22.47 -23.10
N ALA A 340 -13.62 21.48 -22.46
CA ALA A 340 -15.07 21.32 -22.46
C ALA A 340 -15.76 22.53 -21.82
N GLY A 341 -15.24 23.02 -20.68
CA GLY A 341 -15.77 24.17 -19.96
C GLY A 341 -15.69 25.52 -20.69
N LEU A 342 -14.89 25.63 -21.76
CA LEU A 342 -14.78 26.84 -22.58
C LEU A 342 -15.96 27.04 -23.52
N HIS A 343 -16.68 25.98 -23.89
CA HIS A 343 -17.77 26.07 -24.85
C HIS A 343 -18.95 26.87 -24.27
N PRO A 344 -19.44 27.93 -24.94
CA PRO A 344 -20.54 28.75 -24.42
C PRO A 344 -21.85 27.97 -24.24
N ARG A 345 -22.13 27.02 -25.14
CA ARG A 345 -23.34 26.18 -25.11
C ARG A 345 -23.35 25.15 -23.98
N VAL A 346 -22.17 24.75 -23.50
CA VAL A 346 -22.01 23.84 -22.36
C VAL A 346 -22.36 24.56 -21.08
N LYS A 347 -23.31 24.02 -20.32
CA LYS A 347 -23.76 24.56 -19.03
C LYS A 347 -23.17 23.80 -17.86
N SER A 348 -23.00 22.48 -17.99
CA SER A 348 -22.38 21.65 -16.95
C SER A 348 -21.37 20.67 -17.54
N VAL A 349 -20.26 20.49 -16.83
CA VAL A 349 -19.23 19.49 -17.11
C VAL A 349 -19.03 18.68 -15.84
N GLU A 350 -19.39 17.40 -15.84
CA GLU A 350 -18.98 16.48 -14.79
C GLU A 350 -17.63 15.87 -15.16
N SER A 351 -16.66 16.02 -14.27
CA SER A 351 -15.31 15.47 -14.44
C SER A 351 -15.12 14.34 -13.44
N LEU A 352 -15.13 13.12 -13.95
CA LEU A 352 -14.89 11.92 -13.16
C LEU A 352 -13.41 11.65 -13.04
N GLU A 353 -12.94 11.38 -11.83
CA GLU A 353 -11.58 10.94 -11.57
C GLU A 353 -11.59 9.96 -10.40
N LEU A 354 -10.84 8.87 -10.51
CA LEU A 354 -10.75 7.90 -9.43
C LEU A 354 -9.93 8.44 -8.26
N SER A 355 -8.91 9.23 -8.57
CA SER A 355 -7.96 9.77 -7.60
C SER A 355 -8.20 11.25 -7.28
N SER A 356 -8.52 11.54 -6.01
CA SER A 356 -8.53 12.91 -5.50
C SER A 356 -7.17 13.61 -5.66
N SER A 357 -6.08 12.84 -5.55
CA SER A 357 -4.71 13.36 -5.65
C SER A 357 -4.39 13.82 -7.07
N VAL A 358 -4.98 13.20 -8.10
CA VAL A 358 -4.87 13.65 -9.50
C VAL A 358 -5.63 14.97 -9.72
N ILE A 359 -6.82 15.13 -9.15
CA ILE A 359 -7.54 16.42 -9.17
C ILE A 359 -6.70 17.51 -8.48
N ASN A 360 -6.15 17.23 -7.30
CA ASN A 360 -5.31 18.16 -6.56
C ASN A 360 -4.05 18.57 -7.34
N ALA A 361 -3.46 17.64 -8.11
CA ALA A 361 -2.34 17.93 -9.00
C ALA A 361 -2.72 18.85 -10.17
N GLY A 362 -4.01 18.92 -10.53
CA GLY A 362 -4.55 19.78 -11.59
C GLY A 362 -4.19 21.27 -11.46
N ARG A 363 -3.97 21.76 -10.22
CA ARG A 363 -3.54 23.15 -9.98
C ARG A 363 -2.20 23.48 -10.64
N VAL A 364 -1.34 22.47 -10.79
CA VAL A 364 -0.01 22.61 -11.39
C VAL A 364 -0.12 22.80 -12.89
N PHE A 365 -1.24 22.38 -13.50
CA PHE A 365 -1.54 22.50 -14.93
C PHE A 365 -2.49 23.67 -15.25
N ALA A 366 -2.69 24.60 -14.32
CA ALA A 366 -3.64 25.71 -14.42
C ALA A 366 -3.58 26.47 -15.76
N ASP A 367 -2.36 26.74 -16.26
CA ASP A 367 -2.14 27.44 -17.53
C ASP A 367 -2.62 26.64 -18.74
N GLN A 368 -2.53 25.30 -18.67
CA GLN A 368 -2.85 24.40 -19.78
C GLN A 368 -4.29 23.91 -19.72
N ASN A 369 -4.88 23.79 -18.53
CA ASN A 369 -6.25 23.36 -18.32
C ASN A 369 -7.25 24.51 -18.14
N HIS A 370 -6.85 25.76 -18.41
CA HIS A 370 -7.74 26.91 -18.35
C HIS A 370 -8.37 27.15 -16.97
N GLN A 371 -7.56 26.99 -15.91
CA GLN A 371 -7.99 27.17 -14.52
C GLN A 371 -9.22 26.32 -14.18
N VAL A 372 -9.30 25.09 -14.71
CA VAL A 372 -10.49 24.23 -14.63
C VAL A 372 -11.03 24.03 -13.22
N LEU A 373 -10.15 24.02 -12.21
CA LEU A 373 -10.53 23.87 -10.80
C LEU A 373 -11.37 25.04 -10.26
N HIS A 374 -11.33 26.20 -10.91
CA HIS A 374 -12.10 27.39 -10.57
C HIS A 374 -13.27 27.65 -11.55
N ASN A 375 -13.49 26.77 -12.53
CA ASN A 375 -14.55 26.96 -13.52
C ASN A 375 -15.91 26.58 -12.90
N PRO A 376 -16.88 27.51 -12.80
CA PRO A 376 -18.16 27.24 -12.15
C PRO A 376 -19.05 26.25 -12.91
N LYS A 377 -18.73 25.94 -14.18
CA LYS A 377 -19.43 24.92 -14.96
C LYS A 377 -18.98 23.50 -14.60
N VAL A 378 -17.85 23.33 -13.91
CA VAL A 378 -17.20 22.04 -13.71
C VAL A 378 -17.52 21.49 -12.33
N ASN A 379 -18.04 20.27 -12.28
CA ASN A 379 -18.28 19.52 -11.06
C ASN A 379 -17.35 18.29 -11.02
N PHE A 380 -16.52 18.19 -9.99
CA PHE A 380 -15.63 17.05 -9.82
C PHE A 380 -16.32 15.94 -9.05
N VAL A 381 -16.22 14.71 -9.56
CA VAL A 381 -16.80 13.54 -8.93
C VAL A 381 -15.71 12.49 -8.75
N ILE A 382 -15.39 12.17 -7.49
CA ILE A 382 -14.36 11.20 -7.13
C ILE A 382 -15.00 9.80 -7.11
N GLN A 383 -14.94 9.09 -8.23
CA GLN A 383 -15.55 7.77 -8.37
C GLN A 383 -14.95 7.02 -9.56
N ASP A 384 -15.01 5.68 -9.50
CA ASP A 384 -14.77 4.85 -10.68
C ASP A 384 -15.78 5.17 -11.79
N GLY A 385 -15.28 5.49 -12.99
CA GLY A 385 -16.11 5.97 -14.09
C GLY A 385 -17.13 4.92 -14.58
N ARG A 386 -16.76 3.63 -14.55
CA ARG A 386 -17.68 2.54 -14.91
C ARG A 386 -18.79 2.41 -13.88
N ASN A 387 -18.46 2.41 -12.59
CA ASN A 387 -19.45 2.35 -11.52
C ASN A 387 -20.38 3.57 -11.53
N TYR A 388 -19.84 4.77 -11.78
CA TYR A 388 -20.65 5.99 -11.91
C TYR A 388 -21.66 5.86 -13.06
N LEU A 389 -21.22 5.45 -14.25
CA LEU A 389 -22.09 5.28 -15.41
C LEU A 389 -23.18 4.21 -15.21
N LEU A 390 -22.90 3.16 -14.42
CA LEU A 390 -23.88 2.12 -14.11
C LEU A 390 -24.92 2.55 -13.06
N THR A 391 -24.64 3.58 -12.27
CA THR A 391 -25.46 3.97 -11.10
C THR A 391 -26.12 5.34 -11.25
N THR A 392 -25.59 6.21 -12.11
CA THR A 392 -26.17 7.53 -12.35
C THR A 392 -27.48 7.44 -13.14
N HIS A 393 -28.43 8.31 -12.77
CA HIS A 393 -29.65 8.54 -13.56
C HIS A 393 -29.53 9.74 -14.51
N LYS A 394 -28.44 10.51 -14.40
CA LYS A 394 -28.19 11.67 -15.26
C LYS A 394 -27.80 11.21 -16.67
N ARG A 395 -28.35 11.87 -17.69
CA ARG A 395 -27.95 11.70 -19.08
C ARG A 395 -27.05 12.85 -19.50
N TYR A 396 -26.16 12.57 -20.43
CA TYR A 396 -25.20 13.51 -20.96
C TYR A 396 -25.34 13.58 -22.47
N ASP A 397 -25.21 14.78 -23.01
CA ASP A 397 -25.23 15.01 -24.46
C ASP A 397 -23.91 14.54 -25.09
N VAL A 398 -22.82 14.65 -24.33
CA VAL A 398 -21.48 14.23 -24.74
C VAL A 398 -20.80 13.47 -23.60
N ILE A 399 -20.24 12.31 -23.89
CA ILE A 399 -19.33 11.58 -23.00
C ILE A 399 -17.99 11.44 -23.72
N THR A 400 -16.91 11.85 -23.05
CA THR A 400 -15.53 11.73 -23.55
C THR A 400 -14.62 11.16 -22.47
N SER A 401 -13.54 10.46 -22.86
CA SER A 401 -12.64 9.74 -21.94
C SER A 401 -11.18 9.84 -22.36
#